data_AF-A0A960UEX9-F1
#
_entry.id   AF-A0A960UEX9-F1
#
_cell.length_a   1.000
_cell.length_b   1.000
_cell.length_c   1.000
_cell.angle_alpha   90.00
_cell.angle_beta   90.00
_cell.angle_gamma   90.00
#
_symmetry.space_group_name_H-M   'P 1'
#
loop_
_entity.id
_entity.type
_entity.pdbx_description
1 polymer ?
#
loop_
_entity_poly.entity_id
_entity_poly.type
_entity_poly.pdbx_seq_one_letter_code
_entity_poly.pdbx_strand_id
1 'polypeptide(L)'
;MPAKKATGVTPDGARTIVYIHGIGNKPTEEVLRCQWDRALMGFGLGERSRMAYWCQRDRHGLPKAASCDGADAVLPEIERSGRIGAKAYLDERPLDAWIDEIAAEGKPAEREALLRLAGELAGPATSTRRPRGKRVEAQGLGEDWNAPDFLTRLLTRIFLKDVRDFFFDAARREAMKASLLRRLETGGGPFAVIAHSQGTMIAYSVLRELDPARYRIPLFLTLGSPLGLREVRDQFGKLYRGSSRGALPVPRCVERWTNVLDPKDKVAQGVRLASHYRSPGKPAIVDVEIVNPDRAEDAHSATGYLGHSRTQQAVREHLQLERFQRVSPFTIAADVLTDYEQQLGEPRRPLLIELTEPAYALRKGAEHGALDAARADEYASLSLASMADVVVKALEDLAGNGVSRDDLRIQRLNRYVSVHLTRGEAERLAHSAQPRVKGLGVPAFYRIWRNAKKRALLETSIHTVQASAAHRSYEAFGQDIAWAVLDSGCSEHPHFEQHGNIVARWDCTGVT
;
A
#
# COMPACT_ATOMS: atom_id res chain seq x y z
N MET A 1 -33.20 -12.37 25.18
CA MET A 1 -32.44 -12.15 23.93
C MET A 1 -30.99 -12.55 24.19
N PRO A 2 -30.46 -13.60 23.54
CA PRO A 2 -29.08 -14.00 23.81
C PRO A 2 -28.12 -13.06 23.08
N ALA A 3 -27.14 -12.56 23.83
CA ALA A 3 -26.06 -11.72 23.33
C ALA A 3 -25.25 -12.48 22.27
N LYS A 4 -25.12 -11.90 21.06
CA LYS A 4 -24.17 -12.36 20.05
C LYS A 4 -22.76 -12.20 20.62
N LYS A 5 -22.09 -13.31 20.91
CA LYS A 5 -20.63 -13.34 21.11
C LYS A 5 -19.97 -12.76 19.86
N ALA A 6 -19.08 -11.78 20.04
CA ALA A 6 -18.17 -11.32 19.01
C ALA A 6 -17.22 -12.46 18.64
N THR A 7 -17.54 -13.20 17.58
CA THR A 7 -16.65 -14.19 16.95
C THR A 7 -15.65 -13.44 16.07
N GLY A 8 -14.65 -12.82 16.70
CA GLY A 8 -13.69 -11.92 16.07
C GLY A 8 -12.40 -12.59 15.58
N VAL A 9 -12.47 -13.80 15.03
CA VAL A 9 -11.37 -14.39 14.24
C VAL A 9 -12.00 -14.95 12.99
N THR A 10 -11.67 -14.38 11.83
CA THR A 10 -11.85 -15.02 10.52
C THR A 10 -10.48 -15.59 10.15
N PRO A 11 -10.17 -16.86 10.48
CA PRO A 11 -8.86 -17.47 10.15
C PRO A 11 -8.59 -17.40 8.64
N ASP A 12 -9.65 -17.29 7.86
CA ASP A 12 -9.68 -17.24 6.41
C ASP A 12 -9.72 -15.81 5.81
N GLY A 13 -9.51 -14.76 6.62
CA GLY A 13 -9.45 -13.38 6.15
C GLY A 13 -8.20 -13.04 5.33
N ALA A 14 -8.18 -11.87 4.72
CA ALA A 14 -7.00 -11.35 4.03
C ALA A 14 -5.85 -11.06 5.01
N ARG A 15 -4.63 -11.39 4.56
CA ARG A 15 -3.37 -11.20 5.29
C ARG A 15 -2.63 -9.93 4.89
N THR A 16 -2.91 -9.44 3.69
CA THR A 16 -2.27 -8.27 3.08
C THR A 16 -3.32 -7.45 2.33
N ILE A 17 -3.27 -6.14 2.50
CA ILE A 17 -4.07 -5.19 1.73
C ILE A 17 -3.26 -4.74 0.51
N VAL A 18 -3.85 -4.81 -0.67
CA VAL A 18 -3.27 -4.26 -1.90
C VAL A 18 -4.16 -3.14 -2.39
N TYR A 19 -3.68 -1.91 -2.22
CA TYR A 19 -4.33 -0.73 -2.76
C TYR A 19 -4.01 -0.60 -4.25
N ILE A 20 -4.96 -0.04 -5.01
CA ILE A 20 -4.72 0.36 -6.38
C ILE A 20 -5.36 1.69 -6.71
N HIS A 21 -4.54 2.57 -7.28
CA HIS A 21 -4.94 3.85 -7.82
C HIS A 21 -4.55 3.94 -9.30
N GLY A 22 -5.49 4.35 -10.16
CA GLY A 22 -5.29 4.33 -11.61
C GLY A 22 -5.04 5.69 -12.28
N ILE A 23 -5.44 6.81 -11.65
CA ILE A 23 -5.60 8.08 -12.36
C ILE A 23 -4.57 9.16 -11.97
N GLY A 24 -4.04 9.87 -12.97
CA GLY A 24 -3.29 11.13 -12.79
C GLY A 24 -1.97 11.06 -12.01
N ASN A 25 -1.30 12.21 -11.88
CA ASN A 25 -0.09 12.33 -11.07
C ASN A 25 -0.45 12.39 -9.58
N LYS A 26 0.00 11.41 -8.81
CA LYS A 26 -0.07 11.30 -7.36
C LYS A 26 1.36 11.31 -6.78
N PRO A 27 1.48 11.39 -5.44
CA PRO A 27 2.75 11.20 -4.76
C PRO A 27 3.39 9.85 -5.05
N THR A 28 4.57 9.61 -4.48
CA THR A 28 5.17 8.27 -4.55
C THR A 28 4.23 7.22 -3.96
N GLU A 29 4.41 5.96 -4.38
CA GLU A 29 3.63 4.83 -3.84
C GLU A 29 3.66 4.77 -2.31
N GLU A 30 4.78 5.14 -1.69
CA GLU A 30 4.93 5.25 -0.24
C GLU A 30 3.98 6.23 0.38
N VAL A 31 4.02 7.48 -0.09
CA VAL A 31 3.25 8.55 0.51
C VAL A 31 1.77 8.23 0.34
N LEU A 32 1.37 7.76 -0.84
CA LEU A 32 -0.02 7.37 -1.08
C LEU A 32 -0.45 6.18 -0.21
N ARG A 33 0.38 5.14 -0.09
CA ARG A 33 0.14 4.00 0.82
C ARG A 33 -0.02 4.46 2.26
N CYS A 34 0.88 5.34 2.71
CA CYS A 34 0.91 5.87 4.07
C CYS A 34 -0.36 6.67 4.39
N GLN A 35 -0.78 7.54 3.46
CA GLN A 35 -2.04 8.29 3.56
C GLN A 35 -3.24 7.36 3.64
N TRP A 36 -3.29 6.33 2.79
CA TRP A 36 -4.41 5.38 2.74
C TRP A 36 -4.46 4.46 3.97
N ASP A 37 -3.31 3.99 4.45
CA ASP A 37 -3.20 3.22 5.70
C ASP A 37 -3.72 4.02 6.89
N ARG A 38 -3.35 5.30 6.99
CA ARG A 38 -3.81 6.18 8.06
C ARG A 38 -5.30 6.49 7.94
N ALA A 39 -5.80 6.73 6.73
CA ALA A 39 -7.23 6.93 6.52
C ALA A 39 -8.03 5.67 6.89
N LEU A 40 -7.56 4.49 6.51
CA LEU A 40 -8.28 3.23 6.71
C LEU A 40 -8.17 2.68 8.15
N MET A 41 -6.98 2.75 8.75
CA MET A 41 -6.66 2.06 10.01
C MET A 41 -6.15 3.00 11.12
N GLY A 42 -5.84 4.26 10.80
CA GLY A 42 -5.30 5.24 11.76
C GLY A 42 -3.79 5.12 12.01
N PHE A 43 -3.09 4.19 11.34
CA PHE A 43 -1.65 4.00 11.47
C PHE A 43 -1.09 3.29 10.24
N GLY A 44 0.23 3.41 10.00
CA GLY A 44 0.91 2.75 8.89
C GLY A 44 0.94 1.23 9.04
N LEU A 45 0.59 0.49 7.98
CA LEU A 45 0.47 -0.96 8.02
C LEU A 45 1.78 -1.70 7.71
N GLY A 46 2.80 -1.00 7.22
CA GLY A 46 4.12 -1.58 6.94
C GLY A 46 4.00 -2.68 5.87
N GLU A 47 4.57 -3.87 6.13
CA GLU A 47 4.57 -4.98 5.16
C GLU A 47 3.16 -5.54 4.85
N ARG A 48 2.16 -5.18 5.64
CA ARG A 48 0.77 -5.67 5.53
C ARG A 48 -0.06 -4.89 4.52
N SER A 49 0.48 -3.80 3.97
CA SER A 49 -0.14 -3.05 2.89
C SER A 49 0.84 -2.80 1.75
N ARG A 50 0.32 -2.75 0.53
CA ARG A 50 1.06 -2.43 -0.69
C ARG A 50 0.25 -1.46 -1.53
N MET A 51 0.93 -0.58 -2.26
CA MET A 51 0.31 0.29 -3.26
C MET A 51 0.72 -0.18 -4.65
N ALA A 52 -0.27 -0.48 -5.49
CA ALA A 52 -0.12 -0.59 -6.93
C ALA A 52 -0.54 0.74 -7.54
N TYR A 53 0.43 1.52 -8.00
CA TYR A 53 0.15 2.80 -8.63
C TYR A 53 0.71 2.79 -10.04
N TRP A 54 -0.16 3.08 -11.01
CA TRP A 54 0.25 3.33 -12.37
C TRP A 54 0.21 4.83 -12.65
N CYS A 55 1.29 5.36 -13.22
CA CYS A 55 1.32 6.71 -13.76
C CYS A 55 2.30 6.80 -14.92
N GLN A 56 1.83 7.38 -16.01
CA GLN A 56 2.62 7.59 -17.21
C GLN A 56 3.58 8.78 -17.00
N ARG A 57 4.82 8.48 -16.59
CA ARG A 57 5.80 9.50 -16.14
C ARG A 57 6.24 10.48 -17.23
N ASP A 58 6.31 10.01 -18.47
CA ASP A 58 6.58 10.84 -19.66
C ASP A 58 5.49 11.92 -19.88
N ARG A 59 4.23 11.63 -19.50
CA ARG A 59 3.10 12.56 -19.62
C ARG A 59 2.89 13.42 -18.38
N HIS A 60 3.02 12.84 -17.20
CA HIS A 60 2.63 13.45 -15.93
C HIS A 60 3.79 14.05 -15.14
N GLY A 61 5.03 13.79 -15.56
CA GLY A 61 6.23 14.27 -14.91
C GLY A 61 6.60 13.49 -13.64
N LEU A 62 7.44 14.10 -12.81
CA LEU A 62 7.89 13.56 -11.53
C LEU A 62 6.70 13.40 -10.55
N PRO A 63 6.78 12.46 -9.58
CA PRO A 63 5.75 12.30 -8.56
C PRO A 63 5.43 13.63 -7.87
N LYS A 64 4.16 13.83 -7.50
CA LYS A 64 3.78 14.99 -6.69
C LYS A 64 4.51 14.97 -5.35
N ALA A 65 5.00 16.12 -4.90
CA ALA A 65 5.52 16.26 -3.56
C ALA A 65 4.33 16.24 -2.58
N ALA A 66 4.35 15.35 -1.60
CA ALA A 66 3.37 15.30 -0.52
C ALA A 66 3.97 14.58 0.69
N SER A 67 3.29 14.64 1.83
CA SER A 67 3.67 13.90 3.04
C SER A 67 2.58 12.91 3.46
N CYS A 68 2.95 11.99 4.34
CA CYS A 68 2.04 11.04 4.98
C CYS A 68 0.89 11.70 5.77
N ASP A 69 1.03 12.97 6.17
CA ASP A 69 0.03 13.70 6.97
C ASP A 69 -1.04 14.38 6.09
N GLY A 70 -0.87 14.39 4.77
CA GLY A 70 -1.81 14.97 3.82
C GLY A 70 -2.99 14.06 3.47
N ALA A 71 -4.07 14.65 2.95
CA ALA A 71 -5.10 13.94 2.23
C ALA A 71 -4.72 13.81 0.74
N ASP A 72 -5.29 12.84 0.02
CA ASP A 72 -5.02 12.69 -1.42
C ASP A 72 -5.95 13.56 -2.30
N ALA A 73 -6.68 14.48 -1.67
CA ALA A 73 -7.59 15.45 -2.28
C ALA A 73 -6.85 16.38 -3.24
N VAL A 74 -7.51 16.70 -4.36
CA VAL A 74 -6.86 17.45 -5.45
C VAL A 74 -6.73 18.96 -5.18
N LEU A 75 -7.52 19.53 -4.26
CA LEU A 75 -7.61 21.00 -4.05
C LEU A 75 -6.58 21.62 -3.09
N PRO A 76 -6.22 21.06 -1.91
CA PRO A 76 -5.44 21.80 -0.90
C PRO A 76 -4.02 22.23 -1.34
N GLU A 77 -3.53 21.72 -2.47
CA GLU A 77 -2.17 21.95 -2.97
C GLU A 77 -2.11 22.86 -4.21
N ILE A 78 -3.24 23.08 -4.89
CA ILE A 78 -3.32 24.01 -6.05
C ILE A 78 -3.11 25.46 -5.56
N GLU A 79 -3.60 25.79 -4.37
CA GLU A 79 -3.35 27.09 -3.73
C GLU A 79 -1.92 27.24 -3.17
N ARG A 80 -1.26 26.14 -2.78
CA ARG A 80 0.06 26.18 -2.11
C ARG A 80 1.27 26.02 -3.04
N SER A 81 1.15 25.25 -4.13
CA SER A 81 2.34 24.82 -4.88
C SER A 81 2.79 25.78 -5.97
N GLY A 82 1.90 26.60 -6.56
CA GLY A 82 2.24 27.64 -7.55
C GLY A 82 3.05 27.22 -8.79
N ARG A 83 3.57 25.99 -8.85
CA ARG A 83 4.53 25.50 -9.84
C ARG A 83 4.36 24.00 -9.97
N ILE A 84 4.35 23.56 -11.23
CA ILE A 84 4.37 22.18 -11.75
C ILE A 84 2.96 21.59 -11.99
N GLY A 85 2.45 21.89 -13.19
CA GLY A 85 1.26 21.27 -13.77
C GLY A 85 0.45 22.18 -14.70
N ALA A 86 0.68 23.50 -14.64
CA ALA A 86 -0.15 24.60 -15.18
C ALA A 86 -0.67 24.50 -16.64
N LYS A 87 -0.15 23.62 -17.50
CA LYS A 87 -0.59 23.53 -18.90
C LYS A 87 -1.98 22.87 -19.08
N ALA A 88 -2.33 21.88 -18.25
CA ALA A 88 -3.68 21.30 -18.26
C ALA A 88 -4.71 22.16 -17.50
N TYR A 89 -4.23 23.02 -16.60
CA TYR A 89 -5.05 23.91 -15.75
C TYR A 89 -5.54 25.15 -16.51
N LEU A 90 -4.83 25.57 -17.56
CA LEU A 90 -5.15 26.75 -18.38
C LEU A 90 -5.81 26.39 -19.72
N ASP A 91 -6.13 25.12 -19.95
CA ASP A 91 -6.77 24.71 -21.18
C ASP A 91 -8.27 25.06 -21.14
N GLU A 92 -8.64 26.23 -21.65
CA GLU A 92 -10.03 26.69 -21.70
C GLU A 92 -10.82 26.05 -22.85
N ARG A 93 -10.20 25.17 -23.65
CA ARG A 93 -10.86 24.60 -24.81
C ARG A 93 -12.12 23.80 -24.42
N PRO A 94 -13.17 23.87 -25.26
CA PRO A 94 -14.32 22.99 -25.17
C PRO A 94 -13.93 21.51 -25.05
N LEU A 95 -14.70 20.74 -24.27
CA LEU A 95 -14.37 19.34 -23.96
C LEU A 95 -14.37 18.44 -25.21
N ASP A 96 -15.22 18.73 -26.18
CA ASP A 96 -15.28 18.10 -27.50
C ASP A 96 -14.00 18.34 -28.31
N ALA A 97 -13.50 19.57 -28.39
CA ALA A 97 -12.23 19.87 -29.05
C ALA A 97 -11.03 19.15 -28.40
N TRP A 98 -11.08 18.99 -27.06
CA TRP A 98 -10.09 18.22 -26.33
C TRP A 98 -10.22 16.70 -26.58
N ILE A 99 -11.44 16.18 -26.68
CA ILE A 99 -11.70 14.78 -27.08
C ILE A 99 -11.19 14.52 -28.50
N ASP A 100 -11.40 15.46 -29.43
CA ASP A 100 -10.91 15.37 -30.80
C ASP A 100 -9.39 15.24 -30.84
N GLU A 101 -8.67 16.01 -30.03
CA GLU A 101 -7.21 15.90 -29.92
C GLU A 101 -6.78 14.53 -29.39
N ILE A 102 -7.36 14.07 -28.28
CA ILE A 102 -6.93 12.79 -27.69
C ILE A 102 -7.40 11.58 -28.53
N ALA A 103 -8.41 11.74 -29.37
CA ALA A 103 -8.88 10.71 -30.29
C ALA A 103 -8.30 10.85 -31.70
N ALA A 104 -7.44 11.85 -31.96
CA ALA A 104 -6.91 12.15 -33.30
C ALA A 104 -6.09 11.00 -33.90
N GLU A 105 -5.46 10.19 -33.05
CA GLU A 105 -4.69 9.00 -33.42
C GLU A 105 -5.56 7.72 -33.47
N GLY A 106 -6.84 7.83 -33.08
CA GLY A 106 -7.76 6.73 -32.83
C GLY A 106 -8.75 6.44 -33.95
N LYS A 107 -9.49 5.33 -33.83
CA LYS A 107 -10.59 4.97 -34.75
C LYS A 107 -11.83 5.83 -34.46
N PRO A 108 -12.74 6.09 -35.42
CA PRO A 108 -13.98 6.85 -35.16
C PRO A 108 -14.81 6.35 -33.96
N ALA A 109 -14.76 5.03 -33.71
CA ALA A 109 -15.42 4.39 -32.57
C ALA A 109 -14.85 4.80 -31.19
N GLU A 110 -13.56 5.15 -31.11
CA GLU A 110 -12.90 5.63 -29.90
C GLU A 110 -13.40 7.03 -29.53
N ARG A 111 -13.40 7.94 -30.50
CA ARG A 111 -13.95 9.29 -30.35
C ARG A 111 -15.40 9.25 -29.86
N GLU A 112 -16.23 8.42 -30.48
CA GLU A 112 -17.63 8.29 -30.11
C GLU A 112 -17.81 7.74 -28.68
N ALA A 113 -16.99 6.77 -28.27
CA ALA A 113 -16.98 6.25 -26.90
C ALA A 113 -16.62 7.35 -25.89
N LEU A 114 -15.58 8.16 -26.16
CA LEU A 114 -15.16 9.24 -25.29
C LEU A 114 -16.22 10.35 -25.17
N LEU A 115 -16.93 10.67 -26.26
CA LEU A 115 -18.05 11.61 -26.23
C LEU A 115 -19.23 11.09 -25.39
N ARG A 116 -19.59 9.81 -25.54
CA ARG A 116 -20.65 9.19 -24.71
C ARG A 116 -20.27 9.20 -23.23
N LEU A 117 -19.02 8.88 -22.92
CA LEU A 117 -18.50 8.90 -21.55
C LEU A 117 -18.50 10.31 -20.96
N ALA A 118 -18.06 11.30 -21.73
CA ALA A 118 -18.08 12.71 -21.32
C ALA A 118 -19.52 13.20 -21.05
N GLY A 119 -20.47 12.83 -21.92
CA GLY A 119 -21.89 13.14 -21.74
C GLY A 119 -22.48 12.45 -20.51
N GLU A 120 -22.10 11.21 -20.23
CA GLU A 120 -22.48 10.53 -18.99
C GLU A 120 -21.94 11.30 -17.78
N LEU A 121 -20.65 11.65 -17.74
CA LEU A 121 -20.01 12.36 -16.62
C LEU A 121 -20.58 13.76 -16.33
N ALA A 122 -21.05 14.46 -17.36
CA ALA A 122 -21.72 15.75 -17.21
C ALA A 122 -23.04 15.66 -16.44
N GLY A 123 -23.68 14.48 -16.41
CA GLY A 123 -25.00 14.27 -15.82
C GLY A 123 -26.15 14.87 -16.67
N PRO A 124 -27.40 14.73 -16.23
CA PRO A 124 -28.53 15.38 -16.90
C PRO A 124 -28.36 16.90 -16.86
N ALA A 125 -28.43 17.56 -18.01
CA ALA A 125 -28.29 19.00 -18.14
C ALA A 125 -29.33 19.71 -17.25
N THR A 126 -28.93 20.17 -16.07
CA THR A 126 -29.70 21.17 -15.33
C THR A 126 -29.67 22.44 -16.16
N SER A 127 -30.81 22.79 -16.74
CA SER A 127 -30.99 24.04 -17.47
C SER A 127 -30.67 25.21 -16.55
N THR A 128 -29.47 25.78 -16.66
CA THR A 128 -29.13 27.04 -16.02
C THR A 128 -29.83 28.17 -16.77
N ARG A 129 -31.10 28.40 -16.41
CA ARG A 129 -31.76 29.67 -16.73
C ARG A 129 -31.01 30.76 -15.97
N ARG A 130 -30.13 31.51 -16.65
CA ARG A 130 -29.45 32.72 -16.11
C ARG A 130 -30.49 33.61 -15.42
N PRO A 131 -30.42 33.87 -14.10
CA PRO A 131 -31.17 34.95 -13.50
C PRO A 131 -30.38 36.24 -13.73
N ARG A 132 -31.00 37.23 -14.39
CA ARG A 132 -30.61 38.63 -14.27
C ARG A 132 -30.66 39.02 -12.79
N GLY A 133 -29.63 39.74 -12.35
CA GLY A 133 -29.28 39.84 -10.93
C GLY A 133 -30.27 40.59 -10.03
N LYS A 134 -30.08 40.35 -8.73
CA LYS A 134 -29.95 41.36 -7.66
C LYS A 134 -29.37 40.66 -6.42
N ARG A 135 -28.43 41.33 -5.76
CA ARG A 135 -27.84 40.95 -4.46
C ARG A 135 -28.93 40.89 -3.39
N VAL A 136 -28.96 39.80 -2.61
CA VAL A 136 -29.52 39.77 -1.25
C VAL A 136 -28.64 38.84 -0.42
N GLU A 137 -28.08 39.36 0.67
CA GLU A 137 -27.46 38.59 1.75
C GLU A 137 -28.55 37.86 2.55
N ALA A 138 -28.37 36.57 2.79
CA ALA A 138 -28.97 35.87 3.93
C ALA A 138 -28.21 34.56 4.22
N GLN A 139 -27.83 34.40 5.48
CA GLN A 139 -27.35 33.15 6.08
C GLN A 139 -28.38 32.03 5.91
N GLY A 140 -27.90 30.87 5.48
CA GLY A 140 -28.67 29.62 5.41
C GLY A 140 -27.84 28.58 4.66
N LEU A 141 -27.25 27.63 5.37
CA LEU A 141 -26.52 26.50 4.81
C LEU A 141 -27.51 25.58 4.08
N GLY A 142 -27.77 25.90 2.81
CA GLY A 142 -28.59 25.12 1.90
C GLY A 142 -27.79 24.04 1.18
N GLU A 143 -28.39 22.86 1.10
CA GLU A 143 -27.95 21.65 0.42
C GLU A 143 -27.82 21.82 -1.10
N ASP A 144 -26.85 22.59 -1.60
CA ASP A 144 -26.53 22.61 -3.04
C ASP A 144 -25.05 22.95 -3.28
N TRP A 145 -24.17 22.30 -2.53
CA TRP A 145 -22.74 22.39 -2.82
C TRP A 145 -22.40 21.56 -4.07
N ASN A 146 -22.09 22.26 -5.16
CA ASN A 146 -21.34 21.76 -6.30
C ASN A 146 -19.86 21.99 -6.02
N ALA A 147 -19.01 20.96 -6.19
CA ALA A 147 -17.56 21.16 -6.22
C ALA A 147 -17.21 22.28 -7.23
N PRO A 148 -16.11 23.03 -7.05
CA PRO A 148 -15.72 24.07 -8.00
C PRO A 148 -15.66 23.48 -9.42
N ASP A 149 -16.41 24.05 -10.38
CA ASP A 149 -16.58 23.55 -11.75
C ASP A 149 -15.23 23.19 -12.42
N PHE A 150 -14.19 23.95 -12.07
CA PHE A 150 -12.81 23.70 -12.45
C PHE A 150 -12.26 22.33 -12.02
N LEU A 151 -12.44 21.92 -10.77
CA LEU A 151 -11.94 20.64 -10.27
C LEU A 151 -12.62 19.49 -11.02
N THR A 152 -13.93 19.59 -11.20
CA THR A 152 -14.73 18.60 -11.93
C THR A 152 -14.23 18.45 -13.36
N ARG A 153 -14.02 19.57 -14.08
CA ARG A 153 -13.47 19.55 -15.45
C ARG A 153 -12.09 18.92 -15.53
N LEU A 154 -11.20 19.22 -14.57
CA LEU A 154 -9.87 18.65 -14.49
C LEU A 154 -9.94 17.12 -14.32
N LEU A 155 -10.73 16.64 -13.37
CA LEU A 155 -10.92 15.21 -13.12
C LEU A 155 -11.51 14.51 -14.35
N THR A 156 -12.51 15.10 -15.00
CA THR A 156 -13.11 14.55 -16.23
C THR A 156 -12.07 14.39 -17.34
N ARG A 157 -11.23 15.40 -17.60
CA ARG A 157 -10.20 15.31 -18.64
C ARG A 157 -9.14 14.25 -18.33
N ILE A 158 -8.62 14.21 -17.10
CA ILE A 158 -7.65 13.17 -16.72
C ILE A 158 -8.29 11.78 -16.88
N PHE A 159 -9.53 11.63 -16.41
CA PHE A 159 -10.25 10.36 -16.48
C PHE A 159 -10.50 9.90 -17.92
N LEU A 160 -10.99 10.77 -18.80
CA LEU A 160 -11.23 10.43 -20.22
C LEU A 160 -9.95 9.95 -20.91
N LYS A 161 -8.82 10.59 -20.64
CA LYS A 161 -7.53 10.23 -21.23
C LYS A 161 -7.04 8.88 -20.76
N ASP A 162 -7.19 8.58 -19.47
CA ASP A 162 -6.71 7.33 -18.92
C ASP A 162 -7.65 6.16 -19.30
N VAL A 163 -8.97 6.41 -19.38
CA VAL A 163 -9.93 5.42 -19.91
C VAL A 163 -9.64 5.09 -21.37
N ARG A 164 -9.25 6.10 -22.17
CA ARG A 164 -8.78 5.88 -23.54
C ARG A 164 -7.60 4.91 -23.55
N ASP A 165 -6.56 5.22 -22.78
CA ASP A 165 -5.34 4.42 -22.71
C ASP A 165 -5.63 2.98 -22.25
N PHE A 166 -6.58 2.79 -21.32
CA PHE A 166 -6.94 1.46 -20.86
C PHE A 166 -7.67 0.62 -21.93
N PHE A 167 -8.66 1.19 -22.63
CA PHE A 167 -9.46 0.41 -23.58
C PHE A 167 -8.85 0.32 -24.98
N PHE A 168 -8.21 1.39 -25.45
CA PHE A 168 -7.78 1.51 -26.85
C PHE A 168 -6.27 1.35 -27.06
N ASP A 169 -5.45 1.41 -26.02
CA ASP A 169 -4.01 1.12 -26.10
C ASP A 169 -3.65 -0.17 -25.34
N ALA A 170 -3.41 -1.25 -26.08
CA ALA A 170 -3.13 -2.56 -25.50
C ALA A 170 -1.83 -2.58 -24.69
N ALA A 171 -0.78 -1.89 -25.13
CA ALA A 171 0.49 -1.86 -24.43
C ALA A 171 0.36 -1.12 -23.10
N ARG A 172 -0.36 0.01 -23.08
CA ARG A 172 -0.65 0.75 -21.85
C ARG A 172 -1.53 -0.04 -20.91
N ARG A 173 -2.55 -0.72 -21.42
CA ARG A 173 -3.40 -1.60 -20.61
C ARG A 173 -2.59 -2.69 -19.91
N GLU A 174 -1.71 -3.38 -20.63
CA GLU A 174 -0.89 -4.43 -20.02
C GLU A 174 0.10 -3.85 -18.99
N ALA A 175 0.66 -2.66 -19.23
CA ALA A 175 1.51 -1.98 -18.26
C ALA A 175 0.73 -1.58 -16.98
N MET A 176 -0.50 -1.08 -17.14
CA MET A 176 -1.43 -0.81 -16.02
C MET A 176 -1.73 -2.09 -15.23
N LYS A 177 -2.09 -3.19 -15.90
CA LYS A 177 -2.37 -4.49 -15.27
C LYS A 177 -1.14 -5.04 -14.53
N ALA A 178 0.04 -4.91 -15.14
CA ALA A 178 1.32 -5.35 -14.55
C ALA A 178 1.63 -4.65 -13.23
N SER A 179 1.18 -3.40 -13.03
CA SER A 179 1.37 -2.69 -11.74
C SER A 179 0.70 -3.42 -10.57
N LEU A 180 -0.49 -3.98 -10.76
CA LEU A 180 -1.21 -4.75 -9.75
C LEU A 180 -0.70 -6.19 -9.65
N LEU A 181 -0.49 -6.84 -10.79
CA LEU A 181 -0.01 -8.23 -10.85
C LEU A 181 1.29 -8.40 -10.08
N ARG A 182 2.27 -7.50 -10.30
CA ARG A 182 3.55 -7.53 -9.56
C ARG A 182 3.36 -7.47 -8.05
N ARG A 183 2.37 -6.73 -7.55
CA ARG A 183 2.08 -6.62 -6.10
C ARG A 183 1.39 -7.86 -5.53
N LEU A 184 0.65 -8.61 -6.34
CA LEU A 184 0.01 -9.86 -5.94
C LEU A 184 1.00 -11.04 -6.02
N GLU A 185 1.84 -11.08 -7.05
CA GLU A 185 2.82 -12.14 -7.32
C GLU A 185 3.94 -12.23 -6.28
N THR A 186 4.23 -11.15 -5.55
CA THR A 186 5.20 -11.21 -4.44
C THR A 186 4.74 -12.05 -3.25
N GLY A 187 3.47 -12.50 -3.24
CA GLY A 187 2.94 -13.40 -2.22
C GLY A 187 2.45 -12.69 -0.96
N GLY A 188 2.13 -13.43 0.09
CA GLY A 188 1.55 -12.87 1.33
C GLY A 188 0.01 -12.77 1.31
N GLY A 189 -0.64 -13.44 0.34
CA GLY A 189 -2.09 -13.60 0.33
C GLY A 189 -2.60 -14.52 1.46
N PRO A 190 -3.93 -14.67 1.63
CA PRO A 190 -5.01 -14.07 0.82
C PRO A 190 -5.02 -12.53 0.85
N PHE A 191 -5.56 -11.89 -0.20
CA PHE A 191 -5.45 -10.43 -0.37
C PHE A 191 -6.80 -9.71 -0.26
N ALA A 192 -6.80 -8.54 0.39
CA ALA A 192 -7.89 -7.57 0.24
C ALA A 192 -7.46 -6.55 -0.81
N VAL A 193 -8.15 -6.51 -1.96
CA VAL A 193 -7.86 -5.56 -3.02
C VAL A 193 -8.77 -4.36 -2.87
N ILE A 194 -8.20 -3.19 -2.63
CA ILE A 194 -8.93 -1.94 -2.42
C ILE A 194 -8.58 -0.99 -3.56
N ALA A 195 -9.56 -0.71 -4.41
CA ALA A 195 -9.36 0.00 -5.66
C ALA A 195 -10.14 1.31 -5.68
N HIS A 196 -9.50 2.39 -6.12
CA HIS A 196 -10.12 3.72 -6.24
C HIS A 196 -10.15 4.20 -7.69
N SER A 197 -11.23 4.86 -8.09
CA SER A 197 -11.37 5.51 -9.40
C SER A 197 -11.04 4.53 -10.55
N GLN A 198 -10.22 4.92 -11.52
CA GLN A 198 -9.75 4.04 -12.60
C GLN A 198 -9.01 2.78 -12.09
N GLY A 199 -8.44 2.81 -10.88
CA GLY A 199 -7.85 1.63 -10.26
C GLY A 199 -8.85 0.48 -10.14
N THR A 200 -10.16 0.77 -10.05
CA THR A 200 -11.21 -0.26 -10.05
C THR A 200 -11.34 -0.97 -11.40
N MET A 201 -11.09 -0.29 -12.52
CA MET A 201 -11.06 -0.88 -13.86
C MET A 201 -9.88 -1.82 -14.03
N ILE A 202 -8.69 -1.37 -13.60
CA ILE A 202 -7.46 -2.17 -13.63
C ILE A 202 -7.62 -3.41 -12.74
N ALA A 203 -8.10 -3.23 -11.51
CA ALA A 203 -8.36 -4.33 -10.58
C ALA A 203 -9.36 -5.32 -11.15
N TYR A 204 -10.50 -4.85 -11.66
CA TYR A 204 -11.50 -5.73 -12.25
C TYR A 204 -10.91 -6.55 -13.40
N SER A 205 -10.16 -5.92 -14.31
CA SER A 205 -9.50 -6.61 -15.43
C SER A 205 -8.50 -7.68 -14.97
N VAL A 206 -7.63 -7.35 -14.02
CA VAL A 206 -6.66 -8.31 -13.46
C VAL A 206 -7.37 -9.47 -12.76
N LEU A 207 -8.29 -9.17 -11.83
CA LEU A 207 -8.96 -10.19 -11.02
C LEU A 207 -9.80 -11.15 -11.87
N ARG A 208 -10.35 -10.69 -13.00
CA ARG A 208 -11.08 -11.53 -13.98
C ARG A 208 -10.20 -12.61 -14.60
N GLU A 209 -8.91 -12.32 -14.76
CA GLU A 209 -7.92 -13.15 -15.45
C GLU A 209 -7.14 -14.05 -14.48
N LEU A 210 -7.15 -13.75 -13.17
CA LEU A 210 -6.46 -14.55 -12.16
C LEU A 210 -7.04 -15.97 -12.03
N ASP A 211 -6.14 -16.92 -11.78
CA ASP A 211 -6.47 -18.29 -11.40
C ASP A 211 -6.95 -18.33 -9.93
N PRO A 212 -8.23 -18.70 -9.67
CA PRO A 212 -8.75 -18.79 -8.31
C PRO A 212 -8.10 -19.88 -7.46
N ALA A 213 -7.40 -20.85 -8.05
CA ALA A 213 -6.63 -21.84 -7.31
C ALA A 213 -5.34 -21.26 -6.70
N ARG A 214 -4.80 -20.21 -7.32
CA ARG A 214 -3.57 -19.52 -6.86
C ARG A 214 -3.86 -18.26 -6.05
N TYR A 215 -4.90 -17.52 -6.44
CA TYR A 215 -5.22 -16.24 -5.84
C TYR A 215 -6.57 -16.30 -5.15
N ARG A 216 -6.56 -16.08 -3.83
CA ARG A 216 -7.75 -15.95 -3.01
C ARG A 216 -7.92 -14.49 -2.60
N ILE A 217 -9.05 -13.89 -2.96
CA ILE A 217 -9.38 -12.48 -2.68
C ILE A 217 -10.62 -12.42 -1.77
N PRO A 218 -10.44 -12.47 -0.43
CA PRO A 218 -11.56 -12.37 0.50
C PRO A 218 -12.40 -11.11 0.31
N LEU A 219 -11.77 -9.99 -0.07
CA LEU A 219 -12.45 -8.72 -0.31
C LEU A 219 -11.90 -8.03 -1.57
N PHE A 220 -12.80 -7.69 -2.49
CA PHE A 220 -12.60 -6.67 -3.50
C PHE A 220 -13.46 -5.45 -3.15
N LEU A 221 -12.81 -4.36 -2.77
CA LEU A 221 -13.46 -3.11 -2.38
C LEU A 221 -13.26 -2.07 -3.50
N THR A 222 -14.34 -1.53 -4.05
CA THR A 222 -14.28 -0.47 -5.05
C THR A 222 -14.77 0.85 -4.45
N LEU A 223 -14.00 1.91 -4.65
CA LEU A 223 -14.25 3.27 -4.13
C LEU A 223 -14.32 4.24 -5.31
N GLY A 224 -15.34 5.11 -5.35
CA GLY A 224 -15.48 6.09 -6.42
C GLY A 224 -15.45 5.45 -7.82
N SER A 225 -16.11 4.31 -8.01
CA SER A 225 -15.83 3.42 -9.15
C SER A 225 -16.55 3.83 -10.45
N PRO A 226 -15.81 4.05 -11.56
CA PRO A 226 -16.39 4.24 -12.89
C PRO A 226 -16.99 2.95 -13.50
N LEU A 227 -16.88 1.78 -12.84
CA LEU A 227 -17.51 0.54 -13.30
C LEU A 227 -19.05 0.65 -13.37
N GLY A 228 -19.62 1.65 -12.70
CA GLY A 228 -21.02 2.03 -12.77
C GLY A 228 -21.41 2.83 -14.02
N LEU A 229 -20.46 3.32 -14.81
CA LEU A 229 -20.76 4.08 -16.03
C LEU A 229 -21.14 3.14 -17.18
N ARG A 230 -22.14 3.51 -17.97
CA ARG A 230 -22.65 2.63 -19.04
C ARG A 230 -21.58 2.45 -20.11
N GLU A 231 -20.93 3.51 -20.54
CA GLU A 231 -19.87 3.40 -21.56
C GLU A 231 -18.71 2.51 -21.08
N VAL A 232 -18.29 2.63 -19.82
CA VAL A 232 -17.24 1.76 -19.25
C VAL A 232 -17.65 0.30 -19.27
N ARG A 233 -18.91 -0.02 -18.91
CA ARG A 233 -19.41 -1.40 -18.98
C ARG A 233 -19.50 -1.91 -20.42
N ASP A 234 -19.93 -1.08 -21.35
CA ASP A 234 -20.05 -1.44 -22.75
C ASP A 234 -18.68 -1.79 -23.34
N GLN A 235 -17.64 -1.01 -23.01
CA GLN A 235 -16.27 -1.29 -23.41
C GLN A 235 -15.72 -2.57 -22.77
N PHE A 236 -16.00 -2.82 -21.49
CA PHE A 236 -15.66 -4.11 -20.88
C PHE A 236 -16.40 -5.30 -21.51
N GLY A 237 -17.66 -5.11 -21.88
CA GLY A 237 -18.44 -6.10 -22.60
C GLY A 237 -17.83 -6.43 -23.96
N LYS A 238 -17.46 -5.41 -24.74
CA LYS A 238 -16.74 -5.57 -26.01
C LYS A 238 -15.40 -6.29 -25.80
N LEU A 239 -14.61 -5.84 -24.82
CA LEU A 239 -13.27 -6.39 -24.55
C LEU A 239 -13.30 -7.86 -24.17
N TYR A 240 -14.23 -8.28 -23.30
CA TYR A 240 -14.23 -9.64 -22.73
C TYR A 240 -15.21 -10.61 -23.37
N ARG A 241 -16.24 -10.12 -24.07
CA ARG A 241 -17.33 -10.95 -24.62
C ARG A 241 -17.64 -10.64 -26.09
N GLY A 242 -16.99 -9.63 -26.68
CA GLY A 242 -17.35 -9.14 -28.02
C GLY A 242 -18.73 -8.47 -28.08
N SER A 243 -19.37 -8.15 -26.94
CA SER A 243 -20.73 -7.62 -26.90
C SER A 243 -20.96 -6.71 -25.69
N SER A 244 -21.63 -5.57 -25.89
CA SER A 244 -22.04 -4.67 -24.82
C SER A 244 -23.28 -5.13 -24.05
N ARG A 245 -24.00 -6.16 -24.53
CA ARG A 245 -25.26 -6.60 -23.91
C ARG A 245 -25.02 -7.58 -22.77
N GLY A 246 -25.81 -7.49 -21.70
CA GLY A 246 -25.82 -8.45 -20.59
C GLY A 246 -24.87 -8.09 -19.45
N ALA A 247 -25.11 -8.71 -18.29
CA ALA A 247 -24.36 -8.43 -17.07
C ALA A 247 -22.89 -8.84 -17.17
N LEU A 248 -22.02 -8.06 -16.53
CA LEU A 248 -20.61 -8.38 -16.41
C LEU A 248 -20.39 -9.38 -15.27
N PRO A 249 -19.52 -10.37 -15.43
CA PRO A 249 -19.34 -11.41 -14.41
C PRO A 249 -18.46 -10.97 -13.23
N VAL A 250 -18.87 -11.31 -12.00
CA VAL A 250 -18.01 -11.20 -10.80
C VAL A 250 -16.75 -12.08 -10.97
N PRO A 251 -15.54 -11.59 -10.68
CA PRO A 251 -14.30 -12.36 -10.78
C PRO A 251 -14.30 -13.64 -9.94
N ARG A 252 -13.71 -14.73 -10.46
CA ARG A 252 -13.79 -16.06 -9.82
C ARG A 252 -13.03 -16.14 -8.50
N CYS A 253 -11.89 -15.46 -8.41
CA CYS A 253 -11.04 -15.42 -7.21
C CYS A 253 -11.59 -14.54 -6.08
N VAL A 254 -12.65 -13.76 -6.34
CA VAL A 254 -13.27 -12.84 -5.37
C VAL A 254 -14.37 -13.53 -4.58
N GLU A 255 -14.29 -13.48 -3.26
CA GLU A 255 -15.31 -14.00 -2.35
C GLU A 255 -16.37 -12.96 -2.03
N ARG A 256 -15.94 -11.75 -1.65
CA ARG A 256 -16.82 -10.61 -1.42
C ARG A 256 -16.42 -9.43 -2.28
N TRP A 257 -17.40 -8.83 -2.95
CA TRP A 257 -17.26 -7.54 -3.61
C TRP A 257 -18.15 -6.52 -2.92
N THR A 258 -17.53 -5.48 -2.36
CA THR A 258 -18.21 -4.31 -1.80
C THR A 258 -17.86 -3.08 -2.63
N ASN A 259 -18.88 -2.31 -3.02
CA ASN A 259 -18.74 -1.06 -3.73
C ASN A 259 -19.18 0.09 -2.83
N VAL A 260 -18.30 1.06 -2.58
CA VAL A 260 -18.60 2.24 -1.78
C VAL A 260 -18.73 3.44 -2.72
N LEU A 261 -19.84 4.16 -2.61
CA LEU A 261 -20.20 5.26 -3.50
C LEU A 261 -20.67 6.48 -2.70
N ASP A 262 -20.28 7.66 -3.15
CA ASP A 262 -20.91 8.94 -2.79
C ASP A 262 -21.77 9.40 -3.98
N PRO A 263 -23.07 9.72 -3.79
CA PRO A 263 -23.92 10.24 -4.85
C PRO A 263 -23.44 11.55 -5.51
N LYS A 264 -22.60 12.35 -4.82
CA LYS A 264 -21.99 13.57 -5.37
C LYS A 264 -20.65 13.33 -6.07
N ASP A 265 -20.11 12.13 -6.03
CA ASP A 265 -18.94 11.76 -6.81
C ASP A 265 -19.33 11.64 -8.30
N LYS A 266 -18.85 12.58 -9.12
CA LYS A 266 -19.18 12.66 -10.56
C LYS A 266 -18.57 11.52 -11.38
N VAL A 267 -17.52 10.87 -10.89
CA VAL A 267 -16.90 9.72 -11.57
C VAL A 267 -17.70 8.45 -11.31
N ALA A 268 -18.22 8.28 -10.07
CA ALA A 268 -19.03 7.12 -9.71
C ALA A 268 -20.53 7.26 -10.05
N GLN A 269 -21.04 8.50 -10.11
CA GLN A 269 -22.44 8.87 -10.35
C GLN A 269 -23.46 8.19 -9.45
N GLY A 270 -23.04 7.75 -8.26
CA GLY A 270 -23.91 7.01 -7.34
C GLY A 270 -24.49 5.72 -7.92
N VAL A 271 -23.88 5.14 -8.96
CA VAL A 271 -24.42 3.91 -9.59
C VAL A 271 -24.07 2.69 -8.75
N ARG A 272 -25.10 1.89 -8.46
CA ARG A 272 -24.99 0.60 -7.76
C ARG A 272 -24.48 -0.48 -8.71
N LEU A 273 -23.42 -1.21 -8.35
CA LEU A 273 -22.83 -2.25 -9.20
C LEU A 273 -23.63 -3.57 -9.17
N ALA A 274 -24.39 -3.86 -8.10
CA ALA A 274 -25.13 -5.11 -7.96
C ALA A 274 -26.20 -5.36 -9.04
N SER A 275 -26.69 -4.29 -9.70
CA SER A 275 -27.60 -4.39 -10.85
C SER A 275 -26.91 -4.80 -12.14
N HIS A 276 -25.60 -4.59 -12.26
CA HIS A 276 -24.87 -4.73 -13.52
C HIS A 276 -23.85 -5.87 -13.54
N TYR A 277 -23.43 -6.34 -12.36
CA TYR A 277 -22.41 -7.38 -12.23
C TYR A 277 -22.92 -8.60 -11.47
N ARG A 278 -22.90 -9.78 -12.10
CA ARG A 278 -23.44 -11.03 -11.53
C ARG A 278 -22.73 -12.27 -12.09
N SER A 279 -22.52 -13.26 -11.23
CA SER A 279 -22.06 -14.59 -11.62
C SER A 279 -22.90 -15.65 -10.87
N PRO A 280 -23.35 -16.73 -11.53
CA PRO A 280 -24.00 -17.85 -10.85
C PRO A 280 -23.13 -18.39 -9.70
N GLY A 281 -23.75 -18.66 -8.55
CA GLY A 281 -23.03 -19.20 -7.37
C GLY A 281 -22.15 -18.21 -6.61
N LYS A 282 -22.10 -16.92 -7.01
CA LYS A 282 -21.41 -15.87 -6.25
C LYS A 282 -22.41 -14.98 -5.50
N PRO A 283 -22.07 -14.48 -4.30
CA PRO A 283 -22.88 -13.48 -3.61
C PRO A 283 -23.08 -12.23 -4.48
N ALA A 284 -24.22 -11.56 -4.33
CA ALA A 284 -24.43 -10.24 -4.91
C ALA A 284 -23.42 -9.23 -4.33
N ILE A 285 -23.06 -8.23 -5.14
CA ILE A 285 -22.23 -7.10 -4.71
C ILE A 285 -22.97 -6.33 -3.61
N VAL A 286 -22.23 -5.84 -2.62
CA VAL A 286 -22.77 -4.91 -1.61
C VAL A 286 -22.50 -3.49 -2.05
N ASP A 287 -23.54 -2.74 -2.36
CA ASP A 287 -23.43 -1.31 -2.58
C ASP A 287 -23.63 -0.57 -1.26
N VAL A 288 -22.62 0.19 -0.84
CA VAL A 288 -22.59 0.98 0.39
C VAL A 288 -22.54 2.45 0.01
N GLU A 289 -23.66 3.14 0.21
CA GLU A 289 -23.72 4.59 0.05
C GLU A 289 -23.17 5.29 1.29
N ILE A 290 -22.30 6.27 1.06
CA ILE A 290 -21.70 7.11 2.10
C ILE A 290 -21.78 8.59 1.70
N VAL A 291 -21.55 9.44 2.70
CA VAL A 291 -21.23 10.85 2.48
C VAL A 291 -19.73 10.98 2.70
N ASN A 292 -18.97 11.21 1.63
CA ASN A 292 -17.52 11.35 1.70
C ASN A 292 -17.19 12.56 2.61
N PRO A 293 -16.42 12.39 3.70
CA PRO A 293 -16.10 13.50 4.60
C PRO A 293 -15.35 14.64 3.89
N ASP A 294 -14.59 14.34 2.85
CA ASP A 294 -13.84 15.32 2.07
C ASP A 294 -14.72 15.98 0.98
N ARG A 295 -16.01 15.62 0.86
CA ARG A 295 -16.90 16.07 -0.24
C ARG A 295 -17.02 17.57 -0.44
N ALA A 296 -16.72 18.37 0.58
CA ALA A 296 -16.72 19.81 0.48
C ALA A 296 -15.62 20.29 -0.49
N GLU A 297 -14.49 19.61 -0.50
CA GLU A 297 -13.38 19.91 -1.40
C GLU A 297 -13.38 18.93 -2.57
N ASP A 298 -13.35 17.63 -2.28
CA ASP A 298 -13.18 16.57 -3.26
C ASP A 298 -14.01 15.34 -2.88
N ALA A 299 -15.24 15.24 -3.42
CA ALA A 299 -16.10 14.08 -3.22
C ALA A 299 -15.50 12.77 -3.81
N HIS A 300 -14.47 12.90 -4.64
CA HIS A 300 -13.74 11.80 -5.27
C HIS A 300 -12.40 11.51 -4.56
N SER A 301 -12.14 12.05 -3.35
CA SER A 301 -10.92 11.73 -2.61
C SER A 301 -10.94 10.28 -2.11
N ALA A 302 -9.84 9.55 -2.27
CA ALA A 302 -9.75 8.18 -1.78
C ALA A 302 -9.63 8.14 -0.26
N THR A 303 -8.87 9.09 0.33
CA THR A 303 -8.72 9.21 1.79
C THR A 303 -10.06 9.42 2.48
N GLY A 304 -10.95 10.21 1.88
CA GLY A 304 -12.27 10.44 2.44
C GLY A 304 -13.15 9.19 2.40
N TYR A 305 -13.16 8.45 1.27
CA TYR A 305 -13.82 7.13 1.21
C TYR A 305 -13.27 6.16 2.26
N LEU A 306 -11.94 6.05 2.40
CA LEU A 306 -11.25 5.14 3.31
C LEU A 306 -11.45 5.51 4.79
N GLY A 307 -11.50 6.81 5.09
CA GLY A 307 -11.73 7.35 6.43
C GLY A 307 -13.15 7.12 6.96
N HIS A 308 -14.10 6.79 6.08
CA HIS A 308 -15.49 6.59 6.47
C HIS A 308 -15.68 5.26 7.23
N SER A 309 -16.40 5.31 8.36
CA SER A 309 -16.58 4.17 9.28
C SER A 309 -17.15 2.92 8.61
N ARG A 310 -18.12 3.08 7.70
CA ARG A 310 -18.68 1.96 6.91
C ARG A 310 -17.65 1.28 6.01
N THR A 311 -16.73 2.04 5.43
CA THR A 311 -15.62 1.51 4.61
C THR A 311 -14.65 0.74 5.48
N GLN A 312 -14.23 1.33 6.62
CA GLN A 312 -13.35 0.69 7.59
C GLN A 312 -13.94 -0.62 8.13
N GLN A 313 -15.25 -0.63 8.41
CA GLN A 313 -15.96 -1.83 8.85
C GLN A 313 -15.94 -2.93 7.77
N ALA A 314 -16.29 -2.59 6.53
CA ALA A 314 -16.30 -3.53 5.42
C ALA A 314 -14.92 -4.19 5.21
N VAL A 315 -13.84 -3.43 5.41
CA VAL A 315 -12.48 -3.99 5.37
C VAL A 315 -12.24 -4.89 6.57
N ARG A 316 -12.45 -4.42 7.80
CA ARG A 316 -12.14 -5.15 9.04
C ARG A 316 -12.81 -6.52 9.11
N GLU A 317 -14.03 -6.64 8.60
CA GLU A 317 -14.79 -7.91 8.55
C GLU A 317 -14.13 -8.99 7.69
N HIS A 318 -13.21 -8.62 6.80
CA HIS A 318 -12.55 -9.52 5.85
C HIS A 318 -11.03 -9.61 6.05
N LEU A 319 -10.49 -9.04 7.13
CA LEU A 319 -9.07 -9.12 7.47
C LEU A 319 -8.82 -10.15 8.58
N GLN A 320 -7.63 -10.74 8.60
CA GLN A 320 -7.11 -11.41 9.79
C GLN A 320 -6.69 -10.37 10.85
N LEU A 321 -7.65 -9.93 11.67
CA LEU A 321 -7.49 -8.75 12.54
C LEU A 321 -6.28 -8.82 13.47
N GLU A 322 -5.87 -9.99 13.96
CA GLU A 322 -4.65 -10.16 14.77
C GLU A 322 -3.38 -9.69 14.05
N ARG A 323 -3.37 -9.76 12.71
CA ARG A 323 -2.26 -9.27 11.89
C ARG A 323 -2.30 -7.76 11.72
N PHE A 324 -3.45 -7.10 11.85
CA PHE A 324 -3.62 -5.66 11.58
C PHE A 324 -3.71 -4.84 12.87
N GLN A 325 -2.92 -5.20 13.88
CA GLN A 325 -2.77 -4.42 15.11
C GLN A 325 -1.48 -3.59 15.08
N ARG A 326 -1.45 -2.48 15.82
CA ARG A 326 -0.29 -1.59 15.84
C ARG A 326 1.00 -2.27 16.33
N VAL A 327 0.86 -3.29 17.17
CA VAL A 327 1.96 -4.04 17.80
C VAL A 327 2.14 -5.46 17.24
N SER A 328 1.52 -5.79 16.10
CA SER A 328 1.69 -7.12 15.50
C SER A 328 3.15 -7.34 15.09
N PRO A 329 3.67 -8.59 15.18
CA PRO A 329 4.97 -8.93 14.65
C PRO A 329 5.08 -8.60 13.16
N PHE A 330 6.28 -8.22 12.73
CA PHE A 330 6.63 -7.97 11.33
C PHE A 330 7.83 -8.81 10.94
N THR A 331 7.92 -9.14 9.66
CA THR A 331 9.11 -9.73 9.05
C THR A 331 10.00 -8.63 8.45
N ILE A 332 9.45 -7.69 7.70
CA ILE A 332 10.18 -6.57 7.09
C ILE A 332 9.98 -5.30 7.92
N ALA A 333 11.08 -4.69 8.37
CA ALA A 333 11.04 -3.44 9.11
C ALA A 333 10.48 -2.29 8.26
N ALA A 334 9.75 -1.38 8.89
CA ALA A 334 9.08 -0.28 8.18
C ALA A 334 10.06 0.64 7.43
N ASP A 335 11.26 0.86 7.99
CA ASP A 335 12.31 1.68 7.40
C ASP A 335 12.93 1.06 6.13
N VAL A 336 12.91 -0.27 5.99
CA VAL A 336 13.27 -0.98 4.76
C VAL A 336 12.27 -0.66 3.65
N LEU A 337 10.97 -0.72 3.97
CA LEU A 337 9.91 -0.43 2.99
C LEU A 337 9.99 1.02 2.53
N THR A 338 10.18 1.95 3.47
CA THR A 338 10.44 3.36 3.15
C THR A 338 11.66 3.55 2.25
N ASP A 339 12.78 2.87 2.53
CA ASP A 339 14.00 2.98 1.71
C ASP A 339 13.84 2.44 0.27
N TYR A 340 13.00 1.42 0.08
CA TYR A 340 12.65 0.95 -1.26
C TYR A 340 11.82 1.95 -2.05
N GLU A 341 10.95 2.69 -1.37
CA GLU A 341 9.98 3.55 -2.02
C GLU A 341 10.53 4.96 -2.33
N GLN A 342 11.62 5.38 -1.66
CA GLN A 342 12.31 6.65 -1.90
C GLN A 342 13.14 6.72 -3.20
N GLN A 343 13.40 5.61 -3.89
CA GLN A 343 14.14 5.65 -5.16
C GLN A 343 13.40 4.95 -6.29
N LEU A 344 13.55 5.52 -7.49
CA LEU A 344 13.02 4.97 -8.73
C LEU A 344 13.91 3.80 -9.22
N GLY A 345 13.30 2.82 -9.91
CA GLY A 345 14.02 1.77 -10.63
C GLY A 345 14.25 0.45 -9.87
N GLU A 346 13.55 0.22 -8.75
CA GLU A 346 13.63 -1.02 -7.93
C GLU A 346 15.07 -1.54 -7.68
N PRO A 347 16.05 -0.69 -7.32
CA PRO A 347 17.41 -1.16 -7.11
C PRO A 347 17.51 -2.10 -5.89
N ARG A 348 18.52 -2.99 -5.92
CA ARG A 348 18.84 -3.82 -4.76
C ARG A 348 19.38 -2.96 -3.60
N ARG A 349 18.88 -3.21 -2.39
CA ARG A 349 19.20 -2.48 -1.15
C ARG A 349 19.99 -3.30 -0.17
N PRO A 350 20.94 -2.70 0.56
CA PRO A 350 21.68 -3.39 1.60
C PRO A 350 20.74 -3.67 2.79
N LEU A 351 20.60 -4.95 3.15
CA LEU A 351 19.73 -5.46 4.20
C LEU A 351 20.50 -6.37 5.15
N LEU A 352 19.97 -6.52 6.37
CA LEU A 352 20.39 -7.50 7.36
C LEU A 352 19.22 -8.43 7.66
N ILE A 353 19.40 -9.72 7.39
CA ILE A 353 18.44 -10.77 7.75
C ILE A 353 18.83 -11.31 9.11
N GLU A 354 17.99 -11.09 10.12
CA GLU A 354 18.18 -11.57 11.50
C GLU A 354 17.81 -13.05 11.60
N LEU A 355 18.79 -13.90 11.90
CA LEU A 355 18.60 -15.35 12.01
C LEU A 355 17.75 -15.71 13.22
N THR A 356 16.97 -16.78 13.09
CA THR A 356 16.20 -17.31 14.22
C THR A 356 17.13 -18.01 15.20
N GLU A 357 17.01 -17.68 16.48
CA GLU A 357 17.77 -18.35 17.53
C GLU A 357 17.41 -19.85 17.62
N PRO A 358 18.41 -20.76 17.64
CA PRO A 358 18.15 -22.21 17.75
C PRO A 358 17.29 -22.59 18.95
N ALA A 359 17.58 -22.03 20.13
CA ALA A 359 16.80 -22.28 21.35
C ALA A 359 15.34 -21.84 21.21
N TYR A 360 15.10 -20.69 20.57
CA TYR A 360 13.75 -20.21 20.29
C TYR A 360 13.03 -21.13 19.29
N ALA A 361 13.72 -21.55 18.22
CA ALA A 361 13.17 -22.44 17.20
C ALA A 361 12.75 -23.79 17.80
N LEU A 362 13.59 -24.39 18.65
CA LEU A 362 13.29 -25.65 19.33
C LEU A 362 12.09 -25.54 20.25
N ARG A 363 12.03 -24.48 21.08
CA ARG A 363 10.88 -24.23 21.96
C ARG A 363 9.59 -24.09 21.16
N LYS A 364 9.60 -23.30 20.07
CA LYS A 364 8.42 -23.12 19.21
C LYS A 364 8.04 -24.38 18.45
N GLY A 365 9.02 -25.18 18.02
CA GLY A 365 8.77 -26.49 17.43
C GLY A 365 8.08 -27.44 18.41
N ALA A 366 8.51 -27.44 19.68
CA ALA A 366 7.89 -28.22 20.75
C ALA A 366 6.42 -27.82 20.98
N GLU A 367 6.16 -26.52 21.08
CA GLU A 367 4.80 -25.97 21.25
C GLU A 367 3.85 -26.37 20.11
N HIS A 368 4.37 -26.52 18.89
CA HIS A 368 3.61 -26.97 17.73
C HIS A 368 3.58 -28.50 17.54
N GLY A 369 4.14 -29.27 18.48
CA GLY A 369 4.20 -30.74 18.37
C GLY A 369 5.07 -31.25 17.21
N ALA A 370 6.02 -30.45 16.74
CA ALA A 370 6.86 -30.74 15.58
C ALA A 370 8.19 -31.44 15.94
N LEU A 371 8.45 -31.68 17.24
CA LEU A 371 9.63 -32.43 17.68
C LEU A 371 9.41 -33.93 17.48
N ASP A 372 10.12 -34.50 16.52
CA ASP A 372 10.18 -35.93 16.25
C ASP A 372 11.50 -36.50 16.78
N ALA A 373 11.41 -37.58 17.56
CA ALA A 373 12.57 -38.29 18.11
C ALA A 373 13.51 -38.81 17.01
N ALA A 374 12.99 -39.13 15.82
CA ALA A 374 13.81 -39.53 14.67
C ALA A 374 14.73 -38.42 14.15
N ARG A 375 14.53 -37.17 14.59
CA ARG A 375 15.29 -35.98 14.18
C ARG A 375 16.07 -35.35 15.34
N ALA A 376 16.22 -36.07 16.46
CA ALA A 376 16.88 -35.57 17.66
C ALA A 376 18.32 -35.07 17.39
N ASP A 377 19.10 -35.79 16.58
CA ASP A 377 20.47 -35.39 16.22
C ASP A 377 20.51 -34.10 15.37
N GLU A 378 19.51 -33.91 14.50
CA GLU A 378 19.39 -32.69 13.67
C GLU A 378 19.01 -31.48 14.56
N TYR A 379 18.21 -31.70 15.60
CA TYR A 379 17.86 -30.68 16.58
C TYR A 379 19.01 -30.34 17.52
N ALA A 380 19.81 -31.33 17.92
CA ALA A 380 21.00 -31.15 18.76
C ALA A 380 22.13 -30.39 18.04
N SER A 381 22.23 -30.52 16.72
CA SER A 381 23.22 -29.83 15.87
C SER A 381 22.77 -28.46 15.35
N LEU A 382 21.55 -28.02 15.69
CA LEU A 382 20.99 -26.76 15.23
C LEU A 382 21.79 -25.58 15.77
N SER A 383 22.35 -24.77 14.87
CA SER A 383 23.20 -23.62 15.18
C SER A 383 22.85 -22.40 14.32
N LEU A 384 23.34 -21.22 14.70
CA LEU A 384 23.22 -20.03 13.85
C LEU A 384 23.88 -20.22 12.48
N ALA A 385 24.98 -20.98 12.41
CA ALA A 385 25.63 -21.33 11.15
C ALA A 385 24.71 -22.15 10.23
N SER A 386 24.05 -23.18 10.77
CA SER A 386 23.09 -23.97 9.99
C SER A 386 21.86 -23.14 9.58
N MET A 387 21.40 -22.20 10.43
CA MET A 387 20.33 -21.27 10.05
C MET A 387 20.76 -20.39 8.86
N ALA A 388 21.98 -19.86 8.93
CA ALA A 388 22.55 -19.07 7.85
C ALA A 388 22.65 -19.86 6.54
N ASP A 389 23.03 -21.14 6.59
CA ASP A 389 23.06 -22.02 5.41
C ASP A 389 21.69 -22.13 4.72
N VAL A 390 20.64 -22.34 5.51
CA VAL A 390 19.26 -22.42 4.98
C VAL A 390 18.84 -21.09 4.36
N VAL A 391 19.13 -19.96 5.02
CA VAL A 391 18.81 -18.62 4.50
C VAL A 391 19.57 -18.32 3.21
N VAL A 392 20.88 -18.60 3.17
CA VAL A 392 21.72 -18.37 1.98
C VAL A 392 21.22 -19.20 0.81
N LYS A 393 20.89 -20.47 1.01
CA LYS A 393 20.32 -21.31 -0.04
C LYS A 393 19.03 -20.72 -0.61
N ALA A 394 18.12 -20.25 0.27
CA ALA A 394 16.88 -19.62 -0.18
C ALA A 394 17.11 -18.31 -0.96
N LEU A 395 18.15 -17.54 -0.60
CA LEU A 395 18.55 -16.34 -1.34
C LEU A 395 19.06 -16.67 -2.76
N GLU A 396 19.83 -17.76 -2.90
CA GLU A 396 20.31 -18.24 -4.21
C GLU A 396 19.15 -18.69 -5.09
N ASP A 397 18.24 -19.49 -4.53
CA ASP A 397 17.04 -19.99 -5.24
C ASP A 397 16.14 -18.83 -5.69
N LEU A 398 16.05 -17.76 -4.89
CA LEU A 398 15.22 -16.58 -5.18
C LEU A 398 15.77 -15.72 -6.33
N ALA A 399 17.09 -15.67 -6.50
CA ALA A 399 17.75 -14.79 -7.45
C ALA A 399 17.63 -15.28 -8.91
N GLY A 400 17.34 -16.58 -9.10
CA GLY A 400 17.19 -17.21 -10.39
C GLY A 400 18.51 -17.44 -11.13
N ASN A 401 18.42 -18.02 -12.33
CA ASN A 401 19.59 -18.32 -13.15
C ASN A 401 20.26 -17.03 -13.64
N GLY A 402 21.55 -16.86 -13.32
CA GLY A 402 22.38 -15.75 -13.81
C GLY A 402 22.69 -14.64 -12.80
N VAL A 403 22.18 -14.74 -11.56
CA VAL A 403 22.58 -13.86 -10.45
C VAL A 403 23.50 -14.63 -9.50
N SER A 404 24.73 -14.16 -9.31
CA SER A 404 25.72 -14.78 -8.43
C SER A 404 25.54 -14.35 -6.96
N ARG A 405 26.20 -15.07 -6.04
CA ARG A 405 26.32 -14.65 -4.63
C ARG A 405 26.92 -13.26 -4.48
N ASP A 406 27.85 -12.90 -5.36
CA ASP A 406 28.54 -11.61 -5.35
C ASP A 406 27.62 -10.47 -5.79
N ASP A 407 26.71 -10.72 -6.73
CA ASP A 407 25.69 -9.75 -7.15
C ASP A 407 24.70 -9.42 -6.03
N LEU A 408 24.44 -10.39 -5.16
CA LEU A 408 23.64 -10.23 -3.94
C LEU A 408 24.48 -9.73 -2.75
N ARG A 409 25.81 -9.67 -2.87
CA ARG A 409 26.74 -9.28 -1.80
C ARG A 409 26.46 -10.01 -0.48
N ILE A 410 26.23 -11.33 -0.56
CA ILE A 410 25.90 -12.15 0.60
C ILE A 410 27.12 -12.21 1.53
N GLN A 411 26.93 -11.82 2.79
CA GLN A 411 27.94 -11.99 3.83
C GLN A 411 27.33 -12.64 5.07
N ARG A 412 27.97 -13.70 5.56
CA ARG A 412 27.57 -14.39 6.80
C ARG A 412 28.15 -13.64 7.99
N LEU A 413 27.28 -13.22 8.89
CA LEU A 413 27.62 -12.67 10.20
C LEU A 413 27.11 -13.64 11.26
N ASN A 414 27.51 -13.46 12.52
CA ASN A 414 27.16 -14.41 13.59
C ASN A 414 25.63 -14.57 13.76
N ARG A 415 24.91 -13.44 13.87
CA ARG A 415 23.44 -13.41 14.08
C ARG A 415 22.65 -12.98 12.83
N TYR A 416 23.35 -12.64 11.75
CA TYR A 416 22.73 -12.00 10.60
C TYR A 416 23.31 -12.53 9.28
N VAL A 417 22.53 -12.41 8.21
CA VAL A 417 23.04 -12.49 6.84
C VAL A 417 22.87 -11.12 6.20
N SER A 418 23.97 -10.49 5.80
CA SER A 418 23.93 -9.25 5.01
C SER A 418 23.70 -9.60 3.55
N VAL A 419 22.81 -8.88 2.87
CA VAL A 419 22.44 -9.14 1.47
C VAL A 419 21.93 -7.87 0.79
N HIS A 420 21.99 -7.85 -0.54
CA HIS A 420 21.39 -6.83 -1.38
C HIS A 420 20.18 -7.40 -2.13
N LEU A 421 18.96 -6.91 -1.84
CA LEU A 421 17.73 -7.39 -2.47
C LEU A 421 16.90 -6.25 -3.04
N THR A 422 16.20 -6.47 -4.14
CA THR A 422 15.11 -5.61 -4.63
C THR A 422 13.90 -5.73 -3.71
N ARG A 423 12.95 -4.79 -3.82
CA ARG A 423 11.70 -4.85 -3.05
C ARG A 423 10.96 -6.17 -3.27
N GLY A 424 10.82 -6.59 -4.52
CA GLY A 424 10.11 -7.81 -4.87
C GLY A 424 10.81 -9.07 -4.34
N GLU A 425 12.14 -9.11 -4.36
CA GLU A 425 12.92 -10.20 -3.74
C GLU A 425 12.72 -10.22 -2.22
N ALA A 426 12.84 -9.09 -1.52
CA ALA A 426 12.64 -9.01 -0.07
C ALA A 426 11.21 -9.42 0.35
N GLU A 427 10.19 -8.95 -0.36
CA GLU A 427 8.78 -9.34 -0.11
C GLU A 427 8.54 -10.84 -0.36
N ARG A 428 9.10 -11.41 -1.44
CA ARG A 428 9.02 -12.86 -1.70
C ARG A 428 9.71 -13.67 -0.62
N LEU A 429 10.93 -13.28 -0.22
CA LEU A 429 11.68 -13.94 0.85
C LEU A 429 10.92 -13.90 2.19
N ALA A 430 10.25 -12.79 2.50
CA ALA A 430 9.48 -12.64 3.74
C ALA A 430 8.17 -13.44 3.75
N HIS A 431 7.67 -13.87 2.59
CA HIS A 431 6.33 -14.44 2.46
C HIS A 431 6.28 -15.78 1.74
N SER A 432 6.45 -15.78 0.42
CA SER A 432 6.25 -16.99 -0.41
C SER A 432 7.44 -17.93 -0.38
N ALA A 433 8.64 -17.41 -0.15
CA ALA A 433 9.90 -18.15 -0.14
C ALA A 433 10.58 -18.15 1.24
N GLN A 434 9.82 -17.91 2.33
CA GLN A 434 10.42 -17.85 3.66
C GLN A 434 10.98 -19.23 4.06
N PRO A 435 12.31 -19.37 4.22
CA PRO A 435 12.92 -20.63 4.56
C PRO A 435 12.46 -21.07 5.94
N ARG A 436 12.15 -22.36 6.07
CA ARG A 436 11.79 -22.99 7.33
C ARG A 436 12.83 -24.03 7.72
N VAL A 437 13.07 -24.13 9.02
CA VAL A 437 13.90 -25.18 9.61
C VAL A 437 13.18 -26.51 9.42
N LYS A 438 13.84 -27.43 8.73
CA LYS A 438 13.28 -28.73 8.37
C LYS A 438 12.90 -29.50 9.63
N GLY A 439 11.71 -30.09 9.66
CA GLY A 439 11.19 -30.82 10.83
C GLY A 439 10.49 -29.93 11.86
N LEU A 440 11.00 -28.74 12.15
CA LEU A 440 10.36 -27.83 13.12
C LEU A 440 9.25 -26.97 12.50
N GLY A 441 9.32 -26.71 11.20
CA GLY A 441 8.38 -25.82 10.51
C GLY A 441 8.46 -24.36 10.99
N VAL A 442 9.49 -23.98 11.74
CA VAL A 442 9.73 -22.61 12.21
C VAL A 442 10.56 -21.85 11.17
N PRO A 443 10.32 -20.53 10.94
CA PRO A 443 11.16 -19.73 10.06
C PRO A 443 12.65 -19.75 10.45
N ALA A 444 13.55 -19.82 9.47
CA ALA A 444 15.00 -19.80 9.68
C ALA A 444 15.54 -18.37 9.98
N PHE A 445 14.73 -17.34 9.71
CA PHE A 445 15.01 -15.96 10.10
C PHE A 445 13.75 -15.29 10.65
N TYR A 446 13.95 -14.26 11.48
CA TYR A 446 12.87 -13.55 12.16
C TYR A 446 12.52 -12.23 11.48
N ARG A 447 13.53 -11.41 11.15
CA ARG A 447 13.33 -10.06 10.64
C ARG A 447 14.32 -9.68 9.54
N ILE A 448 13.90 -8.72 8.73
CA ILE A 448 14.69 -8.08 7.69
C ILE A 448 14.80 -6.60 8.07
N TRP A 449 16.03 -6.16 8.27
CA TRP A 449 16.40 -4.82 8.69
C TRP A 449 17.15 -4.10 7.58
N ARG A 450 17.10 -2.77 7.61
CA ARG A 450 17.93 -1.96 6.72
C ARG A 450 19.39 -2.04 7.20
N ASN A 451 20.31 -2.34 6.30
CA ASN A 451 21.75 -2.28 6.60
C ASN A 451 22.25 -0.84 6.41
N ALA A 452 21.90 0.04 7.35
CA ALA A 452 22.27 1.44 7.31
C ALA A 452 23.59 1.70 8.05
N LYS A 453 24.39 2.65 7.54
CA LYS A 453 25.51 3.21 8.30
C LYS A 453 24.93 3.90 9.54
N LYS A 454 25.41 3.48 10.71
CA LYS A 454 25.11 4.17 11.97
C LYS A 454 25.80 5.54 11.97
N ARG A 455 25.09 6.56 12.43
CA ARG A 455 25.63 7.90 12.67
C ARG A 455 25.27 8.29 14.09
N ALA A 456 26.19 8.95 14.79
CA ALA A 456 25.89 9.48 16.11
C ALA A 456 24.87 10.62 15.95
N LEU A 457 23.69 10.47 16.56
CA LEU A 457 22.65 11.49 16.58
C LEU A 457 22.90 12.47 17.74
N LEU A 458 24.08 13.08 17.80
CA LEU A 458 24.53 13.83 18.99
C LEU A 458 23.53 14.95 19.38
N GLU A 459 22.95 15.64 18.40
CA GLU A 459 21.99 16.72 18.66
C GLU A 459 20.59 16.20 19.01
N THR A 460 20.14 15.10 18.38
CA THR A 460 18.77 14.58 18.56
C THR A 460 18.65 13.71 19.80
N SER A 461 19.68 12.91 20.11
CA SER A 461 19.69 11.99 21.26
C SER A 461 19.54 12.73 22.59
N ILE A 462 20.02 13.98 22.68
CA ILE A 462 19.89 14.84 23.86
C ILE A 462 18.43 15.04 24.27
N HIS A 463 17.51 15.06 23.31
CA HIS A 463 16.08 15.15 23.59
C HIS A 463 15.50 13.81 24.03
N THR A 464 15.89 12.72 23.37
CA THR A 464 15.37 11.37 23.64
C THR A 464 15.77 10.84 25.02
N VAL A 465 17.03 11.03 25.44
CA VAL A 465 17.51 10.62 26.77
C VAL A 465 17.28 11.70 27.83
N GLN A 466 16.55 12.77 27.49
CA GLN A 466 16.26 13.92 28.35
C GLN A 466 17.50 14.64 28.90
N ALA A 467 18.69 14.45 28.31
CA ALA A 467 19.92 15.14 28.68
C ALA A 467 19.78 16.67 28.60
N SER A 468 18.87 17.20 27.77
CA SER A 468 18.59 18.65 27.72
C SER A 468 18.17 19.26 29.08
N ALA A 469 17.51 18.49 29.95
CA ALA A 469 17.18 18.94 31.30
C ALA A 469 18.45 19.01 32.16
N ALA A 470 19.30 17.99 32.10
CA ALA A 470 20.56 17.96 32.84
C ALA A 470 21.52 19.08 32.39
N HIS A 471 21.61 19.35 31.07
CA HIS A 471 22.41 20.45 30.54
C HIS A 471 21.93 21.82 31.05
N ARG A 472 20.61 22.06 31.10
CA ARG A 472 20.05 23.35 31.54
C ARG A 472 20.10 23.53 33.05
N SER A 473 19.92 22.46 33.82
CA SER A 473 19.82 22.53 35.27
C SER A 473 21.17 22.43 35.97
N TYR A 474 22.11 21.67 35.40
CA TYR A 474 23.37 21.31 36.05
C TYR A 474 24.60 21.56 35.19
N GLU A 475 24.44 22.20 34.02
CA GLU A 475 25.55 22.44 33.08
C GLU A 475 26.33 21.16 32.74
N ALA A 476 25.63 20.02 32.74
CA ALA A 476 26.22 18.70 32.57
C ALA A 476 26.58 18.41 31.09
N PHE A 477 27.42 19.25 30.48
CA PHE A 477 27.84 19.17 29.07
C PHE A 477 28.86 18.07 28.78
N GLY A 478 29.14 17.22 29.76
CA GLY A 478 30.07 16.11 29.65
C GLY A 478 31.52 16.40 30.05
N GLN A 479 31.75 17.47 30.81
CA GLN A 479 33.02 17.65 31.53
C GLN A 479 33.07 16.70 32.73
N ASP A 480 34.24 16.12 32.99
CA ASP A 480 34.51 15.22 34.13
C ASP A 480 33.51 14.03 34.27
N ILE A 481 33.00 13.50 33.16
CA ILE A 481 32.11 12.33 33.19
C ILE A 481 32.85 11.15 33.83
N ALA A 482 32.35 10.69 34.96
CA ALA A 482 32.79 9.46 35.63
C ALA A 482 31.80 8.31 35.39
N TRP A 483 32.31 7.11 35.19
CA TRP A 483 31.52 5.90 34.94
C TRP A 483 31.66 4.89 36.07
N ALA A 484 30.52 4.39 36.53
CA ALA A 484 30.40 3.19 37.35
C ALA A 484 29.94 2.05 36.44
N VAL A 485 30.75 1.01 36.28
CA VAL A 485 30.45 -0.10 35.36
C VAL A 485 29.93 -1.30 36.16
N LEU A 486 28.76 -1.80 35.77
CA LEU A 486 28.12 -2.99 36.34
C LEU A 486 27.88 -4.02 35.21
N ASP A 487 28.38 -5.25 35.37
CA ASP A 487 28.01 -6.45 34.58
C ASP A 487 28.08 -6.38 33.04
N SER A 488 28.85 -5.45 32.45
CA SER A 488 28.67 -5.13 31.03
C SER A 488 29.68 -5.78 30.08
N GLY A 489 30.78 -6.37 30.57
CA GLY A 489 31.90 -6.80 29.70
C GLY A 489 32.51 -5.68 28.85
N CYS A 490 32.07 -4.42 29.06
CA CYS A 490 32.51 -3.24 28.32
C CYS A 490 33.57 -2.44 29.10
N SER A 491 34.04 -2.96 30.24
CA SER A 491 35.06 -2.34 31.08
C SER A 491 36.40 -2.19 30.37
N GLU A 492 36.67 -3.05 29.38
CA GLU A 492 37.84 -3.03 28.50
C GLU A 492 37.44 -2.46 27.13
N HIS A 493 37.21 -1.16 27.08
CA HIS A 493 36.90 -0.46 25.82
C HIS A 493 37.82 0.75 25.65
N PRO A 494 38.44 0.97 24.47
CA PRO A 494 39.42 2.04 24.24
C PRO A 494 38.93 3.44 24.64
N HIS A 495 37.62 3.67 24.57
CA HIS A 495 37.00 4.93 25.02
C HIS A 495 37.26 5.23 26.51
N PHE A 496 37.15 4.22 27.38
CA PHE A 496 37.36 4.42 28.82
C PHE A 496 38.84 4.49 29.18
N GLU A 497 39.71 3.81 28.42
CA GLU A 497 41.17 3.94 28.57
C GLU A 497 41.65 5.33 28.17
N GLN A 498 41.16 5.85 27.04
CA GLN A 498 41.52 7.18 26.55
C GLN A 498 41.19 8.29 27.54
N HIS A 499 40.06 8.15 28.27
CA HIS A 499 39.57 9.18 29.17
C HIS A 499 39.81 8.88 30.66
N GLY A 500 40.28 7.68 31.02
CA GLY A 500 40.63 7.30 32.39
C GLY A 500 39.50 7.47 33.39
N ASN A 501 38.25 7.32 32.96
CA ASN A 501 37.10 7.86 33.69
C ASN A 501 36.15 6.81 34.28
N ILE A 502 36.58 5.55 34.38
CA ILE A 502 35.86 4.56 35.19
C ILE A 502 36.27 4.73 36.65
N VAL A 503 35.34 5.14 37.50
CA VAL A 503 35.59 5.37 38.94
C VAL A 503 35.29 4.15 39.80
N ALA A 504 34.47 3.21 39.30
CA ALA A 504 34.20 1.97 40.00
C ALA A 504 33.70 0.86 39.06
N ARG A 505 33.97 -0.39 39.43
CA ARG A 505 33.61 -1.60 38.69
C ARG A 505 32.99 -2.61 39.65
N TRP A 506 31.83 -3.15 39.28
CA TRP A 506 31.18 -4.22 40.01
C TRP A 506 30.83 -5.35 39.05
N ASP A 507 31.26 -6.54 39.42
CA ASP A 507 30.85 -7.80 38.79
C ASP A 507 29.90 -8.52 39.74
N CYS A 508 28.62 -8.49 39.40
CA CYS A 508 27.52 -9.16 40.07
C CYS A 508 27.13 -10.46 39.36
N THR A 509 27.89 -10.93 38.36
CA THR A 509 27.64 -12.21 37.67
C THR A 509 28.18 -13.43 38.42
N GLY A 510 28.94 -13.24 39.50
CA GLY A 510 29.22 -14.28 40.48
C GLY A 510 30.07 -15.45 39.96
N VAL A 511 31.02 -15.20 39.07
CA VAL A 511 32.07 -16.18 38.73
C VAL A 511 33.31 -15.85 39.56
N THR A 512 33.45 -16.48 40.72
CA THR A 512 34.75 -16.70 41.37
C THR A 512 35.41 -17.94 40.84
#